data_AF-A0AAE8LQ51-F1
#
_entry.id   AF-A0AAE8LQ51-F1
#
_cell.length_a   1.000
_cell.length_b   1.000
_cell.length_c   1.000
_cell.angle_alpha   90.00
_cell.angle_beta   90.00
_cell.angle_gamma   90.00
#
_symmetry.space_group_name_H-M   'P 1'
#
loop_
_entity.id
_entity.type
_entity.pdbx_description
1 polymer ?
#
loop_
_entity_poly.entity_id
_entity_poly.type
_entity_poly.pdbx_seq_one_letter_code
_entity_poly.pdbx_strand_id
1 'polypeptide(L)' 'MTEATEIQVFAMHGDRIAERGETIDYYDILVRADGNDGEIIEIEEHEDMSEDEMNVVLTELEIKYGLSADFIGG' A
#
# COMPACT_ATOMS: atom_id res chain seq x y z
N MET A 1 21.80 -4.04 -4.05
CA MET A 1 20.40 -4.47 -4.13
C MET A 1 19.68 -3.58 -3.15
N THR A 2 18.67 -2.83 -3.60
CA THR A 2 17.97 -1.87 -2.75
C THR A 2 17.00 -2.65 -1.87
N GLU A 3 17.20 -2.60 -0.55
CA GLU A 3 16.37 -3.32 0.43
C GLU A 3 15.18 -2.45 0.82
N ALA A 4 13.99 -3.05 0.92
CA ALA A 4 12.81 -2.34 1.41
C ALA A 4 13.07 -1.83 2.84
N THR A 5 12.68 -0.58 3.11
CA THR A 5 12.78 0.04 4.43
C THR A 5 11.41 0.38 5.00
N GLU A 6 10.38 0.55 4.16
CA GLU A 6 9.02 0.85 4.59
C GLU A 6 7.96 0.19 3.68
N ILE A 7 6.83 -0.16 4.30
CA ILE A 7 5.58 -0.55 3.62
C ILE A 7 4.51 0.43 4.10
N GLN A 8 3.85 1.13 3.18
CA GLN A 8 2.83 2.12 3.49
C GLN A 8 1.50 1.74 2.86
N VAL A 9 0.41 1.80 3.63
CA VAL A 9 -0.95 1.54 3.15
C VAL A 9 -1.74 2.85 3.14
N PHE A 10 -2.31 3.20 1.99
CA PHE A 10 -3.12 4.39 1.82
C PHE A 10 -4.58 3.99 1.66
N ALA A 11 -5.43 4.39 2.60
CA ALA A 11 -6.87 4.21 2.49
C ALA A 11 -7.46 5.39 1.71
N MET A 12 -7.99 5.13 0.53
CA MET A 12 -8.67 6.11 -0.29
C MET A 12 -10.17 5.85 -0.27
N HIS A 13 -10.92 6.78 0.32
CA HIS A 13 -12.37 6.78 0.16
C HIS A 13 -12.69 7.22 -1.27
N GLY A 14 -13.01 6.25 -2.13
CA GLY A 14 -13.36 6.53 -3.51
C GLY A 14 -14.80 7.05 -3.60
N ASP A 15 -14.97 8.27 -4.11
CA ASP A 15 -16.21 8.74 -4.74
C ASP A 15 -16.48 7.99 -6.08
N ARG A 16 -15.98 6.76 -6.24
CA ARG A 16 -16.38 5.88 -7.34
C ARG A 16 -17.79 5.43 -7.01
N ILE A 17 -18.75 6.19 -7.53
CA ILE A 17 -20.17 5.82 -7.57
C ILE A 17 -20.23 4.47 -8.30
N ALA A 18 -20.19 3.38 -7.55
CA ALA A 18 -20.67 2.10 -8.04
C ALA A 18 -22.09 2.35 -8.54
N GLU A 19 -22.52 1.69 -9.62
CA GLU A 19 -23.81 1.90 -10.32
C GLU A 19 -25.07 1.76 -9.41
N ARG A 20 -24.90 1.61 -8.10
CA ARG A 20 -25.90 1.50 -7.03
C ARG A 20 -25.77 2.49 -5.84
N GLY A 21 -24.81 3.41 -5.82
CA GLY A 21 -24.70 4.43 -4.77
C GLY A 21 -24.06 3.96 -3.46
N GLU A 22 -23.25 2.91 -3.50
CA GLU A 22 -22.43 2.47 -2.38
C GLU A 22 -21.03 3.10 -2.51
N THR A 23 -20.54 3.73 -1.45
CA THR A 23 -19.14 4.15 -1.33
C THR A 23 -18.30 2.90 -1.13
N ILE A 24 -17.29 2.70 -1.96
CA ILE A 24 -16.35 1.58 -1.85
C ILE A 24 -15.00 2.17 -1.45
N ASP A 25 -14.43 1.65 -0.37
CA ASP A 25 -13.07 1.96 0.05
C ASP A 25 -12.08 1.18 -0.82
N TYR A 26 -11.05 1.88 -1.30
CA TYR A 26 -9.95 1.31 -2.04
C TYR A 26 -8.65 1.58 -1.31
N TYR A 27 -7.70 0.66 -1.45
CA TYR A 27 -6.43 0.73 -0.75
C TYR A 27 -5.28 0.58 -1.72
N ASP A 28 -4.25 1.38 -1.51
CA ASP A 28 -2.97 1.26 -2.19
C ASP A 28 -1.88 0.87 -1.20
N ILE A 29 -0.94 0.02 -1.62
CA ILE A 29 0.25 -0.33 -0.86
C ILE A 29 1.49 0.11 -1.64
N LEU A 30 2.35 0.88 -0.99
CA LEU A 30 3.66 1.28 -1.51
C LEU A 30 4.76 0.64 -0.68
N VAL A 31 5.71 -0.02 -1.34
CA VAL A 31 6.94 -0.50 -0.73
C VAL A 31 8.07 0.40 -1.19
N ARG A 32 8.80 0.96 -0.24
CA ARG A 32 9.88 1.91 -0.49
C ARG A 32 11.16 1.52 0.19
N ALA A 33 12.24 2.13 -0.27
CA ALA A 33 13.59 1.89 0.18
C ALA A 33 14.40 3.17 0.24
N ASP A 34 15.39 3.21 1.12
CA ASP A 34 16.35 4.30 1.18
C ASP A 34 17.27 4.26 -0.04
N GLY A 35 17.17 5.31 -0.85
CA GLY A 35 18.07 5.61 -1.95
C GLY A 35 19.36 6.28 -1.49
N ASN A 36 20.23 6.59 -2.46
CA ASN A 36 21.40 7.39 -2.18
C ASN A 36 20.99 8.84 -1.90
N ASP A 37 21.79 9.56 -1.10
CA ASP A 37 21.60 10.99 -0.83
C ASP A 37 20.26 11.37 -0.15
N GLY A 38 19.62 10.42 0.55
CA GLY A 38 18.37 10.65 1.28
C GLY A 38 17.12 10.63 0.39
N GLU A 39 17.25 10.12 -0.84
CA GLU A 39 16.11 9.81 -1.70
C GLU A 39 15.30 8.63 -1.12
N ILE A 40 13.98 8.67 -1.25
CA ILE A 40 13.12 7.50 -0.99
C ILE A 40 12.72 6.95 -2.35
N ILE A 41 13.01 5.68 -2.58
CA ILE A 41 12.78 5.00 -3.86
C ILE A 41 11.59 4.06 -3.69
N GLU A 42 10.57 4.22 -4.53
CA GLU A 42 9.48 3.26 -4.66
C GLU A 42 9.97 2.03 -5.45
N ILE A 43 9.79 0.85 -4.87
CA ILE A 43 10.29 -0.41 -5.42
C ILE A 43 9.18 -1.42 -5.74
N GLU A 44 8.00 -1.27 -5.12
CA GLU A 44 6.81 -2.05 -5.43
C GLU A 44 5.54 -1.26 -5.09
N GLU A 45 4.51 -1.40 -5.92
CA GLU A 45 3.25 -0.66 -5.82
C GLU A 45 2.09 -1.59 -6.18
N HIS A 46 1.01 -1.51 -5.40
CA HIS A 46 -0.25 -2.21 -5.62
C HIS A 46 -1.38 -1.22 -5.38
N GLU A 47 -2.22 -0.97 -6.38
CA GLU A 47 -3.26 0.08 -6.34
C GLU A 47 -4.67 -0.49 -6.47
N ASP A 48 -5.68 0.31 -6.11
CA ASP A 48 -7.10 0.07 -6.38
C ASP A 48 -7.62 -1.25 -5.77
N MET A 49 -7.06 -1.70 -4.65
CA MET A 49 -7.42 -2.96 -4.01
C MET A 49 -8.63 -2.81 -3.09
N SER A 50 -9.47 -3.84 -3.03
CA SER A 50 -10.43 -3.99 -1.93
C SER A 50 -9.72 -4.27 -0.60
N GLU A 51 -10.42 -4.12 0.53
CA GLU A 51 -9.86 -4.43 1.87
C GLU A 51 -9.36 -5.88 1.97
N ASP A 52 -10.09 -6.85 1.41
CA ASP A 52 -9.71 -8.26 1.44
C ASP A 52 -8.44 -8.52 0.61
N GLU A 53 -8.34 -7.92 -0.58
CA GLU A 53 -7.16 -8.02 -1.44
C GLU A 53 -5.94 -7.36 -0.78
N MET A 54 -6.13 -6.17 -0.22
CA MET A 54 -5.12 -5.44 0.51
C MET A 54 -4.56 -6.28 1.67
N ASN A 55 -5.41 -6.90 2.49
CA ASN A 55 -4.95 -7.73 3.62
C ASN A 55 -4.10 -8.93 3.17
N VAL A 56 -4.45 -9.57 2.06
CA VAL A 56 -3.67 -10.69 1.50
C VAL A 56 -2.31 -10.20 1.03
N VAL A 57 -2.28 -9.18 0.18
CA VAL A 57 -1.04 -8.61 -0.37
C VAL A 57 -0.15 -8.08 0.76
N LEU A 58 -0.74 -7.37 1.72
CA LEU A 58 -0.03 -6.84 2.88
C LEU A 58 0.69 -7.94 3.65
N THR A 59 -0.02 -9.03 3.97
CA THR A 59 0.56 -10.18 4.68
C THR A 59 1.74 -10.78 3.91
N GLU A 60 1.61 -10.90 2.58
CA GLU A 60 2.69 -11.40 1.74
C GLU A 60 3.91 -10.48 1.74
N LEU A 61 3.70 -9.16 1.68
CA LEU A 61 4.78 -8.16 1.69
C LEU A 61 5.47 -8.09 3.06
N GLU A 62 4.72 -8.11 4.16
CA GLU A 62 5.27 -8.13 5.53
C GLU A 62 6.16 -9.36 5.74
N ILE A 63 5.74 -10.54 5.26
CA ILE A 63 6.56 -11.76 5.30
C ILE A 63 7.78 -11.66 4.37
N LYS A 64 7.59 -11.15 3.15
CA LYS A 64 8.64 -11.03 2.12
C LYS A 64 9.77 -10.11 2.56
N TYR A 65 9.43 -8.98 3.17
CA TYR A 65 10.40 -7.94 3.55
C TYR A 65 10.74 -7.95 5.04
N GLY A 66 9.99 -8.67 5.88
CA GLY A 66 10.20 -8.69 7.32
C GLY A 66 9.91 -7.34 7.99
N LEU A 67 9.01 -6.57 7.39
CA LEU A 67 8.60 -5.23 7.85
C LEU A 67 7.14 -5.28 8.29
N SER A 68 6.76 -4.35 9.17
CA SER A 68 5.35 -4.05 9.46
C SER A 68 4.90 -2.88 8.61
N ALA A 69 3.66 -2.90 8.16
CA ALA A 69 3.12 -1.81 7.39
C ALA A 69 2.63 -0.64 8.25
N ASP A 70 2.83 0.58 7.74
CA ASP A 70 2.31 1.81 8.32
C ASP A 70 1.08 2.27 7.54
N PHE A 71 -0.04 2.46 8.25
CA PHE A 71 -1.26 3.00 7.65
C PHE A 71 -1.20 4.53 7.59
N ILE A 72 -1.22 5.07 6.39
CA ILE A 72 -1.13 6.50 6.09
C ILE A 72 -2.51 6.98 5.63
N GLY A 73 -3.28 7.53 6.56
CA GLY A 73 -4.56 8.17 6.27
C GLY A 73 -5.72 7.65 7.14
N GLY A 74 -6.43 8.61 7.74
CA GLY A 74 -7.68 8.49 8.50
C GLY A 74 -8.24 9.88 8.77
#